data_AF-A0AAV8HCW4-F1
#
_entry.id   AF-A0AAV8HCW4-F1
#
_cell.length_a   1.000
_cell.length_b   1.000
_cell.length_c   1.000
_cell.angle_alpha   90.00
_cell.angle_beta   90.00
_cell.angle_gamma   90.00
#
_symmetry.space_group_name_H-M   'P 1'
#
loop_
_entity.id
_entity.type
_entity.pdbx_description
1 polymer ?
#
loop_
_entity_poly.entity_id
_entity_poly.type
_entity_poly.pdbx_seq_one_letter_code
_entity_poly.pdbx_strand_id
1 'polypeptide(L)'
;MLISRRQKPRSQSISNGEGACSPLITFLPQSPLLCANPRSNPNPSRSSALWKRSGGRSRGWRWIATLLRSCASATKPSSYSDDEIDSMKGLFKSKPRTPADVVRHTRELLVFVDLNGNVSSAKRDEKMIELSKNIREMKSILYGSGDAEPVAEACSQLTQEFFRENTFRLLIICLPKLSLETRKDATQVVANLQRQQVHSRLIASEYLEANKDLLDILVLGYEDMDIALFYGSMLRECIRHQSIARYVLESEHMKKFFDYIQLPNFDIASDASATFKELMTRHKGTVADFLTKNYDWFFPEFNQRLLSSTNYITRRQAIKLLGDILLDRSNSVVMMRYVSSKDNLMILMNLLRETSKNIQMEAFHVFKLFVANRNKPPEIVTILVTNKSKILRLLDGFKPDKEDPQFEADKEQVISEISALNS
;
A
#
# COMPACT_ATOMS: atom_id res chain seq x y z
N MET A 1 3.27 -70.19 65.27
CA MET A 1 3.80 -68.86 65.67
C MET A 1 5.04 -68.55 64.84
N LEU A 2 5.32 -67.26 64.57
CA LEU A 2 6.54 -66.72 63.91
C LEU A 2 6.75 -67.23 62.46
N ILE A 3 6.47 -66.52 61.36
CA ILE A 3 6.73 -65.11 60.93
C ILE A 3 8.21 -64.82 60.61
N SER A 4 8.44 -64.60 59.30
CA SER A 4 9.49 -63.82 58.63
C SER A 4 10.95 -64.34 58.63
N ARG A 5 11.36 -64.87 57.48
CA ARG A 5 12.73 -64.73 56.95
C ARG A 5 12.67 -63.96 55.63
N ARG A 6 13.38 -62.84 55.54
CA ARG A 6 13.55 -62.07 54.28
C ARG A 6 14.54 -62.79 53.36
N GLN A 7 14.15 -63.04 52.11
CA GLN A 7 15.07 -63.32 51.01
C GLN A 7 14.94 -62.22 49.94
N LYS A 8 16.07 -61.82 49.34
CA LYS A 8 16.09 -61.05 48.09
C LYS A 8 15.68 -61.97 46.93
N PRO A 9 14.76 -61.57 46.04
CA PRO A 9 14.63 -62.20 44.73
C PRO A 9 15.49 -61.49 43.66
N ARG A 10 15.79 -62.24 42.60
CA ARG A 10 16.47 -61.78 41.38
C ARG A 10 15.47 -61.14 40.40
N SER A 11 16.03 -60.42 39.43
CA SER A 11 15.40 -59.95 38.19
C SER A 11 14.65 -61.03 37.40
N GLN A 12 13.49 -60.68 36.82
CA GLN A 12 13.27 -60.64 35.36
C GLN A 12 11.91 -60.05 34.95
N SER A 13 11.95 -59.19 33.92
CA SER A 13 10.91 -58.80 32.92
C SER A 13 9.40 -58.73 33.28
N ILE A 14 8.78 -57.58 32.99
CA ILE A 14 7.78 -57.41 31.89
C ILE A 14 7.54 -55.89 31.64
N SER A 15 7.06 -55.57 30.43
CA SER A 15 6.88 -54.26 29.79
C SER A 15 6.21 -53.12 30.58
N ASN A 16 6.55 -51.86 30.24
CA ASN A 16 5.62 -50.91 29.60
C ASN A 16 6.23 -49.52 29.31
N GLY A 17 5.85 -48.93 28.17
CA GLY A 17 5.61 -47.48 28.06
C GLY A 17 6.75 -46.55 27.63
N GLU A 18 7.21 -46.64 26.38
CA GLU A 18 7.89 -45.50 25.74
C GLU A 18 6.87 -44.39 25.43
N GLY A 19 7.03 -43.21 26.05
CA GLY A 19 6.21 -42.04 25.80
C GLY A 19 6.66 -41.29 24.54
N ALA A 20 6.02 -41.55 23.40
CA ALA A 20 6.32 -40.85 22.16
C ALA A 20 5.80 -39.39 22.18
N CYS A 21 6.71 -38.41 22.17
CA CYS A 21 6.39 -37.01 21.88
C CYS A 21 5.79 -36.91 20.47
N SER A 22 4.54 -36.48 20.35
CA SER A 22 3.86 -36.32 19.07
C SER A 22 4.29 -35.00 18.37
N PRO A 23 4.50 -35.00 17.04
CA PRO A 23 4.99 -33.82 16.33
C PRO A 23 3.89 -32.77 16.09
N LEU A 24 4.25 -31.50 16.28
CA LEU A 24 3.46 -30.36 15.80
C LEU A 24 3.44 -30.35 14.27
N ILE A 25 2.26 -30.53 13.67
CA ILE A 25 2.09 -30.46 12.22
C ILE A 25 2.14 -29.00 11.77
N THR A 26 3.08 -28.71 10.87
CA THR A 26 3.41 -27.39 10.36
C THR A 26 2.31 -26.84 9.43
N PHE A 27 1.60 -25.79 9.86
CA PHE A 27 0.82 -24.94 8.95
C PHE A 27 1.68 -23.76 8.47
N LEU A 28 2.32 -23.91 7.31
CA LEU A 28 2.96 -22.83 6.56
C LEU A 28 2.76 -23.05 5.05
N PRO A 29 2.32 -22.04 4.28
CA PRO A 29 2.39 -22.10 2.83
C PRO A 29 3.86 -22.00 2.37
N GLN A 30 4.34 -22.97 1.61
CA GLN A 30 5.64 -22.86 0.96
C GLN A 30 5.58 -21.81 -0.15
N SER A 31 6.38 -20.74 0.00
CA SER A 31 6.61 -19.76 -1.06
C SER A 31 8.00 -20.00 -1.67
N PRO A 32 8.13 -20.29 -2.98
CA PRO A 32 9.44 -20.38 -3.62
C PRO A 32 10.02 -18.98 -3.82
N LEU A 33 11.01 -18.62 -2.99
CA LEU A 33 11.92 -17.52 -3.29
C LEU A 33 13.07 -18.06 -4.16
N LEU A 34 13.19 -17.54 -5.39
CA LEU A 34 14.44 -17.58 -6.15
C LEU A 34 14.81 -16.17 -6.59
N CYS A 35 16.02 -15.76 -6.23
CA CYS A 35 16.53 -14.41 -6.47
C CYS A 35 16.83 -14.16 -7.94
N ALA A 36 16.62 -12.93 -8.39
CA ALA A 36 17.07 -12.46 -9.69
C ALA A 36 18.60 -12.23 -9.70
N ASN A 37 19.21 -12.36 -10.88
CA ASN A 37 20.43 -11.64 -11.22
C ASN A 37 20.36 -11.25 -12.72
N PRO A 38 20.51 -9.97 -13.11
CA PRO A 38 20.19 -9.53 -14.47
C PRO A 38 21.41 -9.53 -15.40
N ARG A 39 21.21 -9.92 -16.67
CA ARG A 39 22.02 -9.47 -17.83
C ARG A 39 21.36 -9.81 -19.16
N SER A 40 21.77 -9.06 -20.20
CA SER A 40 21.47 -9.22 -21.65
C SER A 40 20.00 -9.09 -22.12
N ASN A 41 19.71 -7.90 -22.65
CA ASN A 41 18.75 -7.64 -23.74
C ASN A 41 19.17 -8.41 -25.01
N PRO A 42 18.26 -8.79 -25.94
CA PRO A 42 18.13 -7.94 -27.14
C PRO A 42 16.71 -7.79 -27.76
N ASN A 43 16.66 -6.81 -28.67
CA ASN A 43 15.53 -6.22 -29.40
C ASN A 43 14.55 -7.15 -30.18
N PRO A 44 13.37 -6.63 -30.60
CA PRO A 44 12.25 -7.42 -31.13
C PRO A 44 12.18 -7.53 -32.67
N SER A 45 11.43 -8.52 -33.17
CA SER A 45 10.97 -8.55 -34.57
C SER A 45 9.63 -9.25 -34.81
N ARG A 46 8.71 -8.52 -35.46
CA ARG A 46 7.62 -8.93 -36.39
C ARG A 46 6.96 -10.33 -36.29
N SER A 47 5.63 -10.33 -36.13
CA SER A 47 4.60 -10.84 -37.09
C SER A 47 3.19 -10.61 -36.48
N SER A 48 2.29 -9.77 -37.02
CA SER A 48 1.31 -10.03 -38.10
C SER A 48 0.60 -11.39 -37.96
N ALA A 49 -0.74 -11.53 -37.91
CA ALA A 49 -1.76 -10.85 -38.72
C ALA A 49 -3.23 -11.18 -38.28
N LEU A 50 -4.21 -10.54 -38.93
CA LEU A 50 -5.65 -10.92 -39.04
C LEU A 50 -6.48 -10.88 -37.73
N TRP A 51 -7.58 -10.11 -37.62
CA TRP A 51 -8.77 -10.15 -38.48
C TRP A 51 -9.39 -8.76 -38.75
N LYS A 52 -10.10 -8.62 -39.87
CA LYS A 52 -10.96 -7.46 -40.21
C LYS A 52 -12.42 -7.94 -40.39
N ARG A 53 -13.38 -7.06 -40.05
CA ARG A 53 -14.35 -6.45 -41.01
C ARG A 53 -15.85 -6.48 -40.61
N SER A 54 -16.30 -5.36 -40.04
CA SER A 54 -17.60 -4.69 -40.29
C SER A 54 -17.56 -3.33 -39.56
N GLY A 55 -18.21 -2.24 -39.99
CA GLY A 55 -18.94 -1.97 -41.23
C GLY A 55 -19.87 -0.76 -41.06
N GLY A 56 -19.41 0.47 -41.32
CA GLY A 56 -20.25 1.69 -41.23
C GLY A 56 -19.50 2.96 -41.63
N ARG A 57 -20.15 3.86 -42.40
CA ARG A 57 -19.56 5.12 -42.90
C ARG A 57 -20.38 6.32 -42.42
N SER A 58 -19.73 7.44 -42.05
CA SER A 58 -19.90 8.71 -42.78
C SER A 58 -18.92 9.84 -42.38
N ARG A 59 -18.55 10.59 -43.42
CA ARG A 59 -17.93 11.93 -43.58
C ARG A 59 -18.10 12.91 -42.38
N GLY A 60 -17.20 13.86 -42.09
CA GLY A 60 -15.92 14.33 -42.67
C GLY A 60 -15.10 15.03 -41.56
N TRP A 61 -13.92 15.65 -41.73
CA TRP A 61 -13.35 16.40 -42.85
C TRP A 61 -11.87 16.02 -43.11
N ARG A 62 -11.34 16.38 -44.29
CA ARG A 62 -9.90 16.34 -44.66
C ARG A 62 -9.33 17.77 -44.73
N TRP A 63 -8.04 17.87 -45.08
CA TRP A 63 -7.17 19.05 -45.28
C TRP A 63 -6.32 19.42 -44.03
N ILE A 64 -4.99 19.61 -44.06
CA ILE A 64 -3.94 19.40 -45.08
C ILE A 64 -2.66 18.85 -44.41
N ALA A 65 -2.18 17.72 -44.94
CA ALA A 65 -0.77 17.37 -45.13
C ALA A 65 -0.79 16.51 -46.41
N THR A 66 0.02 16.72 -47.45
CA THR A 66 1.44 17.07 -47.49
C THR A 66 1.76 17.58 -48.89
N LEU A 67 2.50 18.68 -49.02
CA LEU A 67 3.18 19.02 -50.27
C LEU A 67 4.33 19.99 -49.96
N LEU A 68 5.54 19.45 -49.82
CA LEU A 68 6.82 20.13 -50.09
C LEU A 68 7.98 19.16 -49.81
N ARG A 69 8.56 18.61 -50.87
CA ARG A 69 9.97 18.20 -50.90
C ARG A 69 10.47 18.28 -52.35
N SER A 70 11.64 18.89 -52.51
CA SER A 70 12.44 19.02 -53.75
C SER A 70 12.00 20.06 -54.79
N CYS A 71 12.72 21.19 -54.83
CA CYS A 71 13.59 21.56 -55.96
C CYS A 71 14.64 22.60 -55.50
N ALA A 72 15.70 22.79 -56.28
CA ALA A 72 16.98 23.35 -55.79
C ALA A 72 17.47 24.63 -56.51
N SER A 73 18.51 25.23 -55.91
CA SER A 73 19.53 26.13 -56.47
C SER A 73 19.18 27.56 -56.93
N ALA A 74 19.78 28.56 -56.26
CA ALA A 74 20.36 29.76 -56.86
C ALA A 74 21.38 30.43 -55.90
N THR A 75 22.45 31.03 -56.43
CA THR A 75 23.48 31.83 -55.71
C THR A 75 23.33 33.33 -56.06
N LYS A 76 23.91 34.36 -55.41
CA LYS A 76 25.02 34.60 -54.43
C LYS A 76 24.81 36.07 -53.93
N PRO A 77 25.75 36.84 -53.31
CA PRO A 77 26.88 36.57 -52.40
C PRO A 77 26.94 37.49 -51.13
N SER A 78 27.97 37.27 -50.28
CA SER A 78 28.75 38.30 -49.53
C SER A 78 28.32 38.85 -48.14
N SER A 79 29.18 38.55 -47.15
CA SER A 79 29.68 39.42 -46.04
C SER A 79 28.70 40.10 -45.07
N TYR A 80 28.62 39.58 -43.84
CA TYR A 80 29.41 40.04 -42.67
C TYR A 80 29.44 38.89 -41.62
N SER A 81 30.40 38.88 -40.70
CA SER A 81 30.64 37.77 -39.75
C SER A 81 29.92 37.94 -38.41
N ASP A 82 28.96 37.06 -38.11
CA ASP A 82 28.20 37.04 -36.84
C ASP A 82 29.03 36.58 -35.62
N ASP A 83 30.22 35.98 -35.84
CA ASP A 83 31.02 35.31 -34.81
C ASP A 83 31.58 36.25 -33.71
N GLU A 84 31.67 37.56 -33.93
CA GLU A 84 32.17 38.51 -32.91
C GLU A 84 31.09 38.96 -31.91
N ILE A 85 29.80 38.83 -32.22
CA ILE A 85 28.71 39.29 -31.33
C ILE A 85 28.37 38.26 -30.25
N ASP A 86 28.62 36.96 -30.50
CA ASP A 86 28.33 35.91 -29.51
C ASP A 86 29.41 35.81 -28.40
N SER A 87 30.63 36.30 -28.69
CA SER A 87 31.76 36.34 -27.75
C SER A 87 31.46 37.20 -26.50
N MET A 88 30.75 38.33 -26.65
CA MET A 88 30.43 39.23 -25.53
C MET A 88 29.24 38.80 -24.66
N LYS A 89 28.54 37.71 -24.98
CA LYS A 89 27.45 37.17 -24.14
C LYS A 89 27.87 36.01 -23.23
N GLY A 90 29.13 35.54 -23.34
CA GLY A 90 29.66 34.41 -22.57
C GLY A 90 30.07 34.70 -21.12
N LEU A 91 30.19 35.96 -20.72
CA LEU A 91 30.94 36.37 -19.52
C LEU A 91 30.20 36.26 -18.16
N PHE A 92 28.91 35.90 -18.14
CA PHE A 92 28.16 35.65 -16.91
C PHE A 92 27.29 34.38 -16.97
N LYS A 93 27.90 33.22 -17.28
CA LYS A 93 27.26 31.94 -16.95
C LYS A 93 27.31 31.75 -15.43
N SER A 94 26.17 31.99 -14.76
CA SER A 94 25.97 31.66 -13.35
C SER A 94 26.43 30.23 -13.07
N LYS A 95 27.16 30.02 -11.97
CA LYS A 95 27.63 28.70 -11.55
C LYS A 95 26.47 27.69 -11.60
N PRO A 96 26.65 26.49 -12.20
CA PRO A 96 25.60 25.47 -12.21
C PRO A 96 25.18 25.16 -10.77
N ARG A 97 23.87 25.22 -10.52
CA ARG A 97 23.29 25.03 -9.18
C ARG A 97 23.55 23.59 -8.74
N THR A 98 24.07 23.40 -7.53
CA THR A 98 24.18 22.05 -6.97
C THR A 98 22.80 21.56 -6.53
N PRO A 99 22.57 20.24 -6.39
CA PRO A 99 21.30 19.72 -5.88
C PRO A 99 20.91 20.33 -4.52
N ALA A 100 21.89 20.64 -3.67
CA ALA A 100 21.66 21.33 -2.41
C ALA A 100 21.21 22.80 -2.59
N ASP A 101 21.72 23.52 -3.60
CA ASP A 101 21.29 24.89 -3.91
C ASP A 101 19.89 24.94 -4.55
N VAL A 102 19.46 23.85 -5.18
CA VAL A 102 18.05 23.67 -5.61
C VAL A 102 17.15 23.57 -4.39
N VAL A 103 17.51 22.74 -3.40
CA VAL A 103 16.76 22.55 -2.17
C VAL A 103 16.71 23.82 -1.31
N ARG A 104 17.84 24.51 -1.08
CA ARG A 104 17.88 25.73 -0.26
C ARG A 104 16.97 26.82 -0.82
N HIS A 105 17.07 27.10 -2.12
CA HIS A 105 16.19 28.06 -2.79
C HIS A 105 14.72 27.62 -2.75
N THR A 106 14.45 26.32 -2.87
CA THR A 106 13.08 25.79 -2.67
C THR A 106 12.57 26.11 -1.27
N ARG A 107 13.40 25.92 -0.24
CA ARG A 107 13.05 26.24 1.16
C ARG A 107 12.78 27.74 1.35
N GLU A 108 13.62 28.61 0.81
CA GLU A 108 13.44 30.06 0.83
C GLU A 108 12.11 30.49 0.17
N LEU A 109 11.80 29.93 -1.01
CA LEU A 109 10.55 30.18 -1.71
C LEU A 109 9.33 29.63 -0.96
N LEU A 110 9.43 28.46 -0.31
CA LEU A 110 8.38 27.92 0.53
C LEU A 110 8.13 28.80 1.76
N VAL A 111 9.18 29.29 2.44
CA VAL A 111 9.05 30.27 3.55
C VAL A 111 8.38 31.55 3.05
N PHE A 112 8.74 32.05 1.86
CA PHE A 112 8.09 33.21 1.27
C PHE A 112 6.60 32.97 1.02
N VAL A 113 6.23 31.84 0.41
CA VAL A 113 4.83 31.44 0.13
C VAL A 113 4.04 31.17 1.42
N ASP A 114 4.72 30.79 2.49
CA ASP A 114 4.06 30.58 3.78
C ASP A 114 3.68 31.89 4.47
N LEU A 115 4.67 32.76 4.66
CA LEU A 115 4.53 34.00 5.45
C LEU A 115 3.83 35.15 4.69
N ASN A 116 3.95 35.23 3.37
CA ASN A 116 3.61 36.44 2.61
C ASN A 116 2.27 36.36 1.86
N GLY A 117 1.18 36.13 2.59
CA GLY A 117 -0.18 36.14 2.04
C GLY A 117 -0.62 37.49 1.43
N ASN A 118 -0.07 38.61 1.94
CA ASN A 118 -0.51 39.98 1.63
C ASN A 118 0.41 40.74 0.65
N VAL A 119 1.35 40.07 -0.01
CA VAL A 119 2.25 40.71 -1.00
C VAL A 119 1.55 40.84 -2.36
N SER A 120 1.90 41.89 -3.13
CA SER A 120 1.43 42.11 -4.50
C SER A 120 1.41 40.82 -5.33
N SER A 121 0.27 40.54 -5.99
CA SER A 121 0.02 39.32 -6.76
C SER A 121 1.13 39.02 -7.76
N ALA A 122 1.60 40.01 -8.53
CA ALA A 122 2.66 39.82 -9.50
C ALA A 122 3.96 39.24 -8.92
N LYS A 123 4.38 39.73 -7.73
CA LYS A 123 5.60 39.22 -7.04
C LYS A 123 5.35 37.83 -6.44
N ARG A 124 4.14 37.55 -5.96
CA ARG A 124 3.74 36.22 -5.51
C ARG A 124 3.77 35.22 -6.66
N ASP A 125 3.20 35.57 -7.81
CA ASP A 125 3.10 34.71 -8.99
C ASP A 125 4.49 34.40 -9.58
N GLU A 126 5.39 35.40 -9.61
CA GLU A 126 6.81 35.19 -9.95
C GLU A 126 7.46 34.11 -9.06
N LYS A 127 7.29 34.22 -7.73
CA LYS A 127 7.87 33.25 -6.78
C LYS A 127 7.19 31.90 -6.81
N MET A 128 5.91 31.82 -7.14
CA MET A 128 5.22 30.56 -7.40
C MET A 128 5.77 29.86 -8.65
N ILE A 129 6.02 30.58 -9.74
CA ILE A 129 6.63 30.03 -10.96
C ILE A 129 8.06 29.54 -10.68
N GLU A 130 8.83 30.30 -9.89
CA GLU A 130 10.19 29.91 -9.47
C GLU A 130 10.19 28.64 -8.60
N LEU A 131 9.24 28.54 -7.67
CA LEU A 131 9.04 27.35 -6.82
C LEU A 131 8.66 26.12 -7.66
N SER A 132 7.72 26.27 -8.61
CA SER A 132 7.34 25.20 -9.54
C SER A 132 8.52 24.71 -10.38
N LYS A 133 9.43 25.61 -10.82
CA LYS A 133 10.66 25.24 -11.53
C LYS A 133 11.60 24.43 -10.64
N ASN A 134 11.88 24.89 -9.42
CA ASN A 134 12.77 24.17 -8.51
C ASN A 134 12.22 22.78 -8.12
N ILE A 135 10.91 22.65 -7.88
CA ILE A 135 10.29 21.35 -7.56
C ILE A 135 10.43 20.37 -8.74
N ARG A 136 10.26 20.87 -9.98
CA ARG A 136 10.51 20.07 -11.19
C ARG A 136 11.98 19.73 -11.40
N GLU A 137 12.90 20.63 -11.07
CA GLU A 137 14.34 20.39 -11.09
C GLU A 137 14.73 19.29 -10.09
N MET A 138 14.21 19.33 -8.85
CA MET A 138 14.38 18.25 -7.87
C MET A 138 13.86 16.90 -8.39
N LYS A 139 12.68 16.88 -9.01
CA LYS A 139 12.13 15.68 -9.65
C LYS A 139 13.06 15.15 -10.76
N SER A 140 13.58 16.05 -11.60
CA SER A 140 14.50 15.69 -12.69
C SER A 140 15.82 15.11 -12.17
N ILE A 141 16.32 15.58 -11.03
CA ILE A 141 17.52 15.00 -10.39
C ILE A 141 17.22 13.58 -9.87
N LEU A 142 16.05 13.39 -9.25
CA LEU A 142 15.66 12.14 -8.58
C LEU A 142 15.19 11.02 -9.53
N TYR A 143 14.69 11.36 -10.72
CA TYR A 143 14.16 10.41 -11.71
C TYR A 143 14.92 10.38 -13.04
N GLY A 144 15.86 11.30 -13.27
CA GLY A 144 16.52 11.47 -14.56
C GLY A 144 15.72 12.35 -15.52
N SER A 145 16.26 12.53 -16.74
CA SER A 145 15.66 13.39 -17.78
C SER A 145 15.86 12.82 -19.17
N GLY A 146 14.78 12.56 -19.90
CA GLY A 146 14.85 11.90 -21.21
C GLY A 146 15.47 10.51 -21.06
N ASP A 147 16.56 10.25 -21.78
CA ASP A 147 17.31 8.99 -21.72
C ASP A 147 18.40 8.95 -20.64
N ALA A 148 18.59 10.02 -19.86
CA ALA A 148 19.62 10.10 -18.82
C ALA A 148 19.13 9.56 -17.47
N GLU A 149 19.81 8.55 -16.94
CA GLU A 149 19.56 7.98 -15.61
C GLU A 149 19.91 8.96 -14.46
N PRO A 150 19.21 8.88 -13.31
CA PRO A 150 19.49 9.73 -12.16
C PRO A 150 20.87 9.43 -11.54
N VAL A 151 21.67 10.47 -11.34
CA VAL A 151 23.01 10.34 -10.73
C VAL A 151 22.87 10.12 -9.23
N ALA A 152 23.32 8.96 -8.73
CA ALA A 152 23.17 8.55 -7.33
C ALA A 152 23.74 9.58 -6.32
N GLU A 153 24.90 10.17 -6.61
CA GLU A 153 25.50 11.21 -5.77
C GLU A 153 24.65 12.49 -5.73
N ALA A 154 24.05 12.89 -6.85
CA ALA A 154 23.16 14.05 -6.90
C ALA A 154 21.86 13.79 -6.12
N CYS A 155 21.31 12.57 -6.19
CA CYS A 155 20.17 12.13 -5.38
C CYS A 155 20.51 12.12 -3.88
N SER A 156 21.72 11.67 -3.52
CA SER A 156 22.22 11.65 -2.14
C SER A 156 22.31 13.06 -1.55
N GLN A 157 22.97 13.99 -2.26
CA GLN A 157 23.10 15.39 -1.87
C GLN A 157 21.75 16.10 -1.73
N LEU A 158 20.83 15.87 -2.68
CA LEU A 158 19.47 16.41 -2.64
C LEU A 158 18.72 15.90 -1.40
N THR A 159 18.72 14.59 -1.18
CA THR A 159 18.10 13.95 -0.01
C THR A 159 18.62 14.51 1.31
N GLN A 160 19.95 14.62 1.43
CA GLN A 160 20.59 15.11 2.65
C GLN A 160 20.20 16.55 2.96
N GLU A 161 20.23 17.45 1.97
CA GLU A 161 19.86 18.85 2.18
C GLU A 161 18.33 19.01 2.41
N PHE A 162 17.49 18.19 1.76
CA PHE A 162 16.04 18.29 1.88
C PHE A 162 15.55 18.04 3.30
N PHE A 163 16.09 17.01 3.95
CA PHE A 163 15.77 16.64 5.34
C PHE A 163 16.69 17.31 6.38
N ARG A 164 17.58 18.21 5.99
CA ARG A 164 18.46 18.94 6.92
C ARG A 164 17.71 19.92 7.82
N GLU A 165 16.67 20.54 7.27
CA GLU A 165 15.87 21.59 7.91
C GLU A 165 14.37 21.33 7.64
N ASN A 166 13.51 22.32 7.86
CA ASN A 166 12.06 22.21 7.74
C ASN A 166 11.51 22.15 6.30
N THR A 167 12.30 21.82 5.27
CA THR A 167 11.85 21.81 3.87
C THR A 167 10.63 20.91 3.66
N PHE A 168 10.63 19.71 4.24
CA PHE A 168 9.50 18.78 4.11
C PHE A 168 8.23 19.31 4.79
N ARG A 169 8.36 19.85 6.01
CA ARG A 169 7.27 20.50 6.75
C ARG A 169 6.65 21.65 5.95
N LEU A 170 7.49 22.55 5.44
CA LEU A 170 7.04 23.69 4.63
C LEU A 170 6.38 23.25 3.32
N LEU A 171 6.87 22.17 2.69
CA LEU A 171 6.27 21.61 1.48
C LEU A 171 4.86 21.04 1.74
N ILE A 172 4.64 20.38 2.89
CA ILE A 172 3.30 19.92 3.30
C ILE A 172 2.36 21.13 3.51
N ILE A 173 2.78 22.10 4.34
CA ILE A 173 1.98 23.30 4.68
C ILE A 173 1.64 24.12 3.44
N CYS A 174 2.57 24.27 2.50
CA CYS A 174 2.34 25.04 1.28
C CYS A 174 1.67 24.23 0.16
N LEU A 175 1.53 22.90 0.25
CA LEU A 175 0.99 22.07 -0.83
C LEU A 175 -0.38 22.54 -1.36
N PRO A 176 -1.36 22.93 -0.52
CA PRO A 176 -2.64 23.49 -0.98
C PRO A 176 -2.47 24.80 -1.77
N LYS A 177 -1.44 25.59 -1.48
CA LYS A 177 -1.12 26.85 -2.16
C LYS A 177 -0.52 26.64 -3.56
N LEU A 178 -0.08 25.42 -3.91
CA LEU A 178 0.59 25.10 -5.18
C LEU A 178 -0.38 24.73 -6.31
N SER A 179 0.04 24.96 -7.56
CA SER A 179 -0.70 24.49 -8.75
C SER A 179 -0.78 22.96 -8.81
N LEU A 180 -1.82 22.42 -9.46
CA LEU A 180 -2.06 20.97 -9.57
C LEU A 180 -0.84 20.18 -10.07
N GLU A 181 -0.14 20.69 -11.09
CA GLU A 181 1.05 20.02 -11.63
C GLU A 181 2.23 20.07 -10.66
N THR A 182 2.38 21.17 -9.92
CA THR A 182 3.40 21.27 -8.87
C THR A 182 3.08 20.38 -7.67
N ARG A 183 1.81 20.17 -7.31
CA ARG A 183 1.39 19.19 -6.28
C ARG A 183 1.80 17.76 -6.68
N LYS A 184 1.62 17.39 -7.95
CA LYS A 184 2.07 16.09 -8.50
C LYS A 184 3.60 15.95 -8.46
N ASP A 185 4.32 16.95 -8.98
CA ASP A 185 5.80 16.94 -8.99
C ASP A 185 6.35 16.84 -7.55
N ALA A 186 5.81 17.62 -6.61
CA ALA A 186 6.16 17.58 -5.18
C ALA A 186 5.89 16.21 -4.53
N THR A 187 4.75 15.59 -4.83
CA THR A 187 4.39 14.26 -4.31
C THR A 187 5.34 13.18 -4.83
N GLN A 188 5.78 13.27 -6.09
CA GLN A 188 6.77 12.35 -6.66
C GLN A 188 8.17 12.58 -6.07
N VAL A 189 8.58 13.83 -5.84
CA VAL A 189 9.82 14.16 -5.12
C VAL A 189 9.82 13.50 -3.73
N VAL A 190 8.76 13.70 -2.94
CA VAL A 190 8.61 13.08 -1.61
C VAL A 190 8.66 11.55 -1.70
N ALA A 191 7.91 10.94 -2.62
CA ALA A 191 7.86 9.49 -2.78
C ALA A 191 9.22 8.84 -3.12
N ASN A 192 10.05 9.53 -3.90
CA ASN A 192 11.41 9.10 -4.20
C ASN A 192 12.32 9.28 -2.96
N LEU A 193 12.30 10.46 -2.36
CA LEU A 193 13.09 10.83 -1.18
C LEU A 193 12.89 9.90 0.02
N GLN A 194 11.67 9.41 0.27
CA GLN A 194 11.39 8.45 1.34
C GLN A 194 12.13 7.10 1.19
N ARG A 195 12.64 6.80 0.00
CA ARG A 195 13.31 5.53 -0.35
C ARG A 195 14.82 5.67 -0.53
N GLN A 196 15.35 6.90 -0.55
CA GLN A 196 16.76 7.18 -0.78
C GLN A 196 17.61 6.79 0.44
N GLN A 197 18.72 6.11 0.19
CA GLN A 197 19.74 5.81 1.20
C GLN A 197 20.93 6.74 1.03
N VAL A 198 21.29 7.46 2.09
CA VAL A 198 22.44 8.35 2.14
C VAL A 198 23.42 7.79 3.16
N HIS A 199 24.64 7.44 2.72
CA HIS A 199 25.61 6.70 3.55
C HIS A 199 24.99 5.45 4.23
N SER A 200 24.21 4.69 3.46
CA SER A 200 23.44 3.50 3.92
C SER A 200 22.41 3.76 5.03
N ARG A 201 22.03 5.02 5.28
CA ARG A 201 20.97 5.42 6.24
C ARG A 201 19.75 5.99 5.53
N LEU A 202 18.57 5.74 6.09
CA LEU A 202 17.30 6.32 5.65
C LEU A 202 17.05 7.65 6.39
N ILE A 203 17.71 8.73 5.95
CA ILE A 203 17.60 10.06 6.58
C ILE A 203 16.13 10.51 6.71
N ALA A 204 15.29 10.16 5.73
CA ALA A 204 13.85 10.46 5.77
C ALA A 204 13.14 9.85 7.00
N SER A 205 13.51 8.64 7.43
CA SER A 205 12.95 8.00 8.63
C SER A 205 13.37 8.74 9.89
N GLU A 206 14.64 9.13 9.99
CA GLU A 206 15.20 9.85 11.14
C GLU A 206 14.57 11.25 11.28
N TYR A 207 14.36 11.95 10.16
CA TYR A 207 13.65 13.22 10.13
C TYR A 207 12.20 13.10 10.59
N LEU A 208 11.47 12.10 10.08
CA LEU A 208 10.07 11.84 10.45
C LEU A 208 9.94 11.46 11.93
N GLU A 209 10.91 10.73 12.50
CA GLU A 209 10.90 10.40 13.93
C GLU A 209 11.02 11.63 14.84
N ALA A 210 11.70 12.68 14.37
CA ALA A 210 11.79 13.98 15.04
C ALA A 210 10.62 14.94 14.72
N ASN A 211 9.79 14.64 13.71
CA ASN A 211 8.72 15.51 13.19
C ASN A 211 7.40 14.73 12.99
N LYS A 212 6.98 13.95 14.00
CA LYS A 212 5.84 13.03 13.89
C LYS A 212 4.49 13.74 13.68
N ASP A 213 4.38 14.98 14.13
CA ASP A 213 3.20 15.83 13.92
C ASP A 213 2.88 16.08 12.44
N LEU A 214 3.86 15.91 11.53
CA LEU A 214 3.62 15.94 10.09
C LEU A 214 2.70 14.82 9.62
N LEU A 215 2.70 13.65 10.29
CA LEU A 215 1.80 12.55 9.95
C LEU A 215 0.37 12.90 10.34
N ASP A 216 0.16 13.64 11.42
CA ASP A 216 -1.16 14.09 11.83
C ASP A 216 -1.74 15.06 10.79
N ILE A 217 -0.93 16.00 10.29
CA ILE A 217 -1.33 16.89 9.17
C ILE A 217 -1.69 16.08 7.92
N LEU A 218 -0.90 15.07 7.56
CA LEU A 218 -1.15 14.22 6.39
C LEU A 218 -2.40 13.35 6.53
N VAL A 219 -2.70 12.81 7.72
CA VAL A 219 -3.94 12.06 7.99
C VAL A 219 -5.14 13.00 7.98
N LEU A 220 -5.04 14.19 8.59
CA LEU A 220 -6.13 15.16 8.66
C LEU A 220 -6.51 15.73 7.29
N GLY A 221 -5.56 15.90 6.35
CA GLY A 221 -5.88 16.44 5.02
C GLY A 221 -6.70 15.51 4.11
N TYR A 222 -7.11 14.32 4.55
CA TYR A 222 -8.25 13.61 3.94
C TYR A 222 -9.58 14.39 4.07
N GLU A 223 -9.65 15.37 4.99
CA GLU A 223 -10.79 16.28 5.16
C GLU A 223 -10.85 17.38 4.09
N ASP A 224 -9.74 17.67 3.40
CA ASP A 224 -9.68 18.60 2.27
C ASP A 224 -9.67 17.82 0.94
N MET A 225 -10.80 17.84 0.24
CA MET A 225 -11.00 17.09 -1.01
C MET A 225 -10.05 17.48 -2.14
N ASP A 226 -9.49 18.70 -2.16
CA ASP A 226 -8.58 19.18 -3.20
C ASP A 226 -7.13 18.71 -2.97
N ILE A 227 -6.79 18.29 -1.75
CA ILE A 227 -5.44 17.86 -1.36
C ILE A 227 -5.34 16.39 -0.94
N ALA A 228 -6.46 15.76 -0.54
CA ALA A 228 -6.52 14.42 0.06
C ALA A 228 -5.69 13.35 -0.67
N LEU A 229 -5.79 13.25 -2.00
CA LEU A 229 -5.05 12.26 -2.79
C LEU A 229 -3.52 12.50 -2.79
N PHE A 230 -3.08 13.75 -2.65
CA PHE A 230 -1.66 14.09 -2.54
C PHE A 230 -1.12 13.76 -1.14
N TYR A 231 -1.88 14.11 -0.09
CA TYR A 231 -1.50 13.79 1.29
C TYR A 231 -1.54 12.29 1.56
N GLY A 232 -2.57 11.56 1.08
CA GLY A 232 -2.64 10.10 1.17
C GLY A 232 -1.47 9.40 0.49
N SER A 233 -1.06 9.90 -0.69
CA SER A 233 0.14 9.43 -1.39
C SER A 233 1.43 9.68 -0.59
N MET A 234 1.63 10.90 -0.06
CA MET A 234 2.79 11.21 0.80
C MET A 234 2.78 10.37 2.09
N LEU A 235 1.62 10.17 2.71
CA LEU A 235 1.43 9.39 3.92
C LEU A 235 1.82 7.93 3.72
N ARG A 236 1.36 7.29 2.62
CA ARG A 236 1.75 5.91 2.27
C ARG A 236 3.26 5.74 2.13
N GLU A 237 3.94 6.72 1.55
CA GLU A 237 5.40 6.67 1.43
C GLU A 237 6.11 6.89 2.78
N CYS A 238 5.52 7.64 3.72
CA CYS A 238 6.05 7.82 5.08
C CYS A 238 5.86 6.57 5.97
N ILE A 239 4.69 5.91 5.91
CA ILE A 239 4.41 4.69 6.71
C ILE A 239 5.18 3.44 6.20
N ARG A 240 5.99 3.58 5.15
CA ARG A 240 7.02 2.59 4.80
C ARG A 240 7.99 2.34 5.95
N HIS A 241 8.27 3.35 6.77
CA HIS A 241 9.13 3.25 7.95
C HIS A 241 8.34 2.71 9.14
N GLN A 242 8.85 1.68 9.83
CA GLN A 242 8.10 0.95 10.86
C GLN A 242 7.74 1.82 12.08
N SER A 243 8.64 2.72 12.49
CA SER A 243 8.43 3.67 13.58
C SER A 243 7.32 4.68 13.29
N ILE A 244 7.18 5.07 12.01
CA ILE A 244 6.19 6.03 11.54
C ILE A 244 4.82 5.38 11.38
N ALA A 245 4.77 4.17 10.83
CA ALA A 245 3.54 3.36 10.85
C ALA A 245 3.05 3.11 12.28
N ARG A 246 3.95 2.80 13.23
CA ARG A 246 3.59 2.65 14.66
C ARG A 246 2.95 3.91 15.21
N TYR A 247 3.53 5.10 14.95
CA TYR A 247 2.96 6.37 15.40
C TYR A 247 1.53 6.58 14.89
N VAL A 248 1.28 6.36 13.59
CA VAL A 248 -0.06 6.53 13.00
C VAL A 248 -1.05 5.53 13.59
N LEU A 249 -0.65 4.26 13.78
CA LEU A 249 -1.47 3.21 14.40
C LEU A 249 -1.86 3.56 15.85
N GLU A 250 -0.92 4.09 16.63
CA GLU A 250 -1.11 4.42 18.04
C GLU A 250 -1.74 5.83 18.25
N SER A 251 -2.05 6.56 17.18
CA SER A 251 -2.70 7.87 17.21
C SER A 251 -4.23 7.80 17.32
N GLU A 252 -4.85 8.81 17.92
CA GLU A 252 -6.32 8.96 17.90
C GLU A 252 -6.88 9.14 16.48
N HIS A 253 -6.06 9.62 15.53
CA HIS A 253 -6.44 9.76 14.13
C HIS A 253 -6.64 8.41 13.41
N MET A 254 -6.15 7.29 13.98
CA MET A 254 -6.39 5.95 13.45
C MET A 254 -7.89 5.63 13.27
N LYS A 255 -8.76 6.17 14.14
CA LYS A 255 -10.22 6.01 14.05
C LYS A 255 -10.83 6.74 12.86
N LYS A 256 -10.26 7.87 12.42
CA LYS A 256 -10.79 8.67 11.30
C LYS A 256 -10.81 7.89 9.97
N PHE A 257 -9.97 6.87 9.81
CA PHE A 257 -10.02 6.01 8.62
C PHE A 257 -11.37 5.29 8.45
N PHE A 258 -12.10 4.98 9.52
CA PHE A 258 -13.45 4.40 9.41
C PHE A 258 -14.49 5.37 8.82
N ASP A 259 -14.24 6.68 8.94
CA ASP A 259 -14.99 7.74 8.26
C ASP A 259 -14.47 7.93 6.84
N TYR A 260 -13.16 8.07 6.65
CA TYR A 260 -12.53 8.36 5.36
C TYR A 260 -12.80 7.26 4.30
N ILE A 261 -12.78 5.97 4.69
CA ILE A 261 -13.10 4.82 3.81
C ILE A 261 -14.57 4.84 3.34
N GLN A 262 -15.43 5.64 3.96
CA GLN A 262 -16.86 5.75 3.65
C GLN A 262 -17.25 7.13 3.10
N LEU A 263 -16.27 7.96 2.71
CA LEU A 263 -16.51 9.23 2.05
C LEU A 263 -17.28 9.05 0.73
N PRO A 264 -18.20 9.97 0.37
CA PRO A 264 -18.94 9.89 -0.90
C PRO A 264 -18.05 9.98 -2.15
N ASN A 265 -16.88 10.62 -2.05
CA ASN A 265 -15.89 10.65 -3.12
C ASN A 265 -15.15 9.31 -3.19
N PHE A 266 -15.45 8.55 -4.24
CA PHE A 266 -14.92 7.20 -4.44
C PHE A 266 -13.40 7.13 -4.52
N ASP A 267 -12.74 8.11 -5.16
CA ASP A 267 -11.29 8.12 -5.31
C ASP A 267 -10.60 8.33 -3.96
N ILE A 268 -11.11 9.29 -3.16
CA ILE A 268 -10.60 9.58 -1.82
C ILE A 268 -10.87 8.41 -0.87
N ALA A 269 -12.06 7.82 -0.89
CA ALA A 269 -12.41 6.66 -0.06
C ALA A 269 -11.56 5.43 -0.41
N SER A 270 -11.29 5.20 -1.70
CA SER A 270 -10.42 4.12 -2.17
C SER A 270 -8.96 4.34 -1.78
N ASP A 271 -8.49 5.59 -1.85
CA ASP A 271 -7.14 5.98 -1.42
C ASP A 271 -6.95 5.81 0.10
N ALA A 272 -7.91 6.25 0.91
CA ALA A 272 -7.94 6.04 2.36
C ALA A 272 -7.97 4.54 2.72
N SER A 273 -8.76 3.74 1.99
CA SER A 273 -8.81 2.28 2.14
C SER A 273 -7.48 1.60 1.81
N ALA A 274 -6.77 2.07 0.77
CA ALA A 274 -5.42 1.60 0.45
C ALA A 274 -4.41 1.94 1.57
N THR A 275 -4.44 3.16 2.09
CA THR A 275 -3.59 3.59 3.22
C THR A 275 -3.88 2.79 4.50
N PHE A 276 -5.15 2.61 4.84
CA PHE A 276 -5.58 1.79 5.99
C PHE A 276 -5.16 0.32 5.84
N LYS A 277 -5.34 -0.27 4.65
CA LYS A 277 -4.83 -1.61 4.35
C LYS A 277 -3.32 -1.70 4.54
N GLU A 278 -2.57 -0.70 4.06
CA GLU A 278 -1.11 -0.69 4.18
C GLU A 278 -0.66 -0.63 5.64
N LEU A 279 -1.27 0.24 6.45
CA LEU A 279 -1.09 0.30 7.91
C LEU A 279 -1.38 -1.07 8.57
N MET A 280 -2.48 -1.72 8.19
CA MET A 280 -2.93 -3.02 8.73
C MET A 280 -2.14 -4.24 8.23
N THR A 281 -1.27 -4.12 7.21
CA THR A 281 -0.65 -5.31 6.59
C THR A 281 0.84 -5.23 6.30
N ARG A 282 1.47 -4.04 6.32
CA ARG A 282 2.90 -3.89 6.02
C ARG A 282 3.80 -4.42 7.14
N HIS A 283 3.66 -3.87 8.35
CA HIS A 283 4.60 -4.09 9.46
C HIS A 283 4.09 -5.14 10.45
N LYS A 284 4.19 -6.41 10.06
CA LYS A 284 3.49 -7.54 10.71
C LYS A 284 3.56 -7.58 12.24
N GLY A 285 4.75 -7.40 12.84
CA GLY A 285 4.91 -7.36 14.29
C GLY A 285 4.22 -6.16 14.93
N THR A 286 4.42 -4.95 14.40
CA THR A 286 3.74 -3.73 14.88
C THR A 286 2.22 -3.84 14.79
N VAL A 287 1.70 -4.43 13.72
CA VAL A 287 0.26 -4.68 13.54
C VAL A 287 -0.26 -5.67 14.57
N ALA A 288 0.44 -6.78 14.80
CA ALA A 288 0.06 -7.78 15.79
C ALA A 288 0.02 -7.19 17.21
N ASP A 289 1.03 -6.40 17.58
CA ASP A 289 1.07 -5.67 18.85
C ASP A 289 -0.12 -4.70 18.97
N PHE A 290 -0.38 -3.90 17.93
CA PHE A 290 -1.48 -2.95 17.89
C PHE A 290 -2.84 -3.65 18.03
N LEU A 291 -3.13 -4.64 17.19
CA LEU A 291 -4.41 -5.38 17.18
C LEU A 291 -4.65 -6.16 18.48
N THR A 292 -3.60 -6.68 19.09
CA THR A 292 -3.71 -7.39 20.39
C THR A 292 -4.08 -6.42 21.52
N LYS A 293 -3.43 -5.26 21.59
CA LYS A 293 -3.71 -4.22 22.60
C LYS A 293 -5.06 -3.53 22.40
N ASN A 294 -5.49 -3.36 21.15
CA ASN A 294 -6.64 -2.53 20.76
C ASN A 294 -7.87 -3.33 20.34
N TYR A 295 -7.83 -4.66 20.49
CA TYR A 295 -8.86 -5.59 20.00
C TYR A 295 -10.30 -5.14 20.33
N ASP A 296 -10.52 -4.75 21.58
CA ASP A 296 -11.83 -4.50 22.18
C ASP A 296 -12.54 -3.24 21.67
N TRP A 297 -11.83 -2.32 21.00
CA TRP A 297 -12.46 -1.23 20.24
C TRP A 297 -12.31 -1.42 18.73
N PHE A 298 -11.17 -1.94 18.26
CA PHE A 298 -10.87 -2.02 16.83
C PHE A 298 -11.80 -2.99 16.09
N PHE A 299 -12.00 -4.21 16.60
CA PHE A 299 -12.82 -5.19 15.89
C PHE A 299 -14.32 -4.88 15.93
N PRO A 300 -14.92 -4.40 17.04
CA PRO A 300 -16.29 -3.90 17.03
C PRO A 300 -16.50 -2.77 16.02
N GLU A 301 -15.62 -1.78 15.97
CA GLU A 301 -15.70 -0.66 15.01
C GLU A 301 -15.55 -1.15 13.56
N PHE A 302 -14.54 -2.00 13.29
CA PHE A 302 -14.31 -2.60 11.97
C PHE A 302 -15.51 -3.44 11.50
N ASN A 303 -16.07 -4.27 12.38
CA ASN A 303 -17.22 -5.09 12.09
C ASN A 303 -18.45 -4.22 11.78
N GLN A 304 -18.81 -3.32 12.68
CA GLN A 304 -20.01 -2.48 12.56
C GLN A 304 -19.93 -1.52 11.37
N ARG A 305 -18.78 -0.87 11.18
CA ARG A 305 -18.65 0.21 10.21
C ARG A 305 -18.19 -0.23 8.84
N LEU A 306 -17.46 -1.34 8.70
CA LEU A 306 -16.93 -1.78 7.41
C LEU A 306 -17.57 -3.09 6.92
N LEU A 307 -17.60 -4.14 7.73
CA LEU A 307 -18.22 -5.43 7.33
C LEU A 307 -19.74 -5.32 7.20
N SER A 308 -20.39 -4.57 8.08
CA SER A 308 -21.83 -4.28 8.03
C SER A 308 -22.19 -2.97 7.29
N SER A 309 -21.23 -2.34 6.61
CA SER A 309 -21.50 -1.15 5.79
C SER A 309 -22.54 -1.42 4.69
N THR A 310 -23.39 -0.45 4.35
CA THR A 310 -24.30 -0.58 3.21
C THR A 310 -23.56 -0.52 1.87
N ASN A 311 -22.37 0.08 1.83
CA ASN A 311 -21.54 0.19 0.63
C ASN A 311 -20.89 -1.16 0.27
N TYR A 312 -21.25 -1.66 -0.92
CA TYR A 312 -20.72 -2.92 -1.47
C TYR A 312 -19.18 -2.96 -1.55
N ILE A 313 -18.55 -1.86 -1.98
CA ILE A 313 -17.10 -1.81 -2.18
C ILE A 313 -16.40 -1.83 -0.83
N THR A 314 -16.92 -1.07 0.15
CA THR A 314 -16.45 -1.09 1.55
C THR A 314 -16.55 -2.50 2.13
N ARG A 315 -17.72 -3.17 2.05
CA ARG A 315 -17.87 -4.55 2.54
C ARG A 315 -16.86 -5.50 1.90
N ARG A 316 -16.72 -5.46 0.56
CA ARG A 316 -15.81 -6.33 -0.20
C ARG A 316 -14.33 -6.11 0.17
N GLN A 317 -13.90 -4.86 0.31
CA GLN A 317 -12.53 -4.55 0.71
C GLN A 317 -12.28 -4.95 2.17
N ALA A 318 -13.25 -4.74 3.06
CA ALA A 318 -13.17 -5.05 4.48
C ALA A 318 -13.09 -6.56 4.75
N ILE A 319 -13.93 -7.39 4.12
CA ILE A 319 -13.86 -8.85 4.33
C ILE A 319 -12.55 -9.44 3.82
N LYS A 320 -12.03 -8.92 2.68
CA LYS A 320 -10.70 -9.29 2.18
C LYS A 320 -9.59 -8.90 3.14
N LEU A 321 -9.63 -7.66 3.66
CA LEU A 321 -8.65 -7.18 4.64
C LEU A 321 -8.72 -7.96 5.96
N LEU A 322 -9.91 -8.36 6.40
CA LEU A 322 -10.06 -9.25 7.56
C LEU A 322 -9.39 -10.60 7.32
N GLY A 323 -9.55 -11.19 6.12
CA GLY A 323 -8.82 -12.38 5.72
C GLY A 323 -7.30 -12.18 5.75
N ASP A 324 -6.80 -11.11 5.12
CA ASP A 324 -5.37 -10.76 5.12
C ASP A 324 -4.79 -10.57 6.54
N ILE A 325 -5.60 -10.04 7.47
CA ILE A 325 -5.22 -9.86 8.88
C ILE A 325 -5.20 -11.19 9.62
N LEU A 326 -6.29 -11.97 9.59
CA LEU A 326 -6.44 -13.17 10.42
C LEU A 326 -5.63 -14.36 9.92
N LEU A 327 -5.29 -14.41 8.62
CA LEU A 327 -4.41 -15.43 8.04
C LEU A 327 -2.91 -15.15 8.27
N ASP A 328 -2.53 -13.96 8.77
CA ASP A 328 -1.13 -13.68 9.09
C ASP A 328 -0.71 -14.42 10.37
N ARG A 329 0.36 -15.22 10.28
CA ARG A 329 0.93 -15.98 11.42
C ARG A 329 1.23 -15.11 12.66
N SER A 330 1.57 -13.85 12.45
CA SER A 330 1.90 -12.88 13.51
C SER A 330 0.66 -12.51 14.33
N ASN A 331 -0.52 -12.56 13.70
CA ASN A 331 -1.81 -12.25 14.29
C ASN A 331 -2.50 -13.50 14.89
N SER A 332 -1.79 -14.62 15.08
CA SER A 332 -2.39 -15.89 15.56
C SER A 332 -3.19 -15.76 16.86
N VAL A 333 -2.74 -14.95 17.82
CA VAL A 333 -3.48 -14.65 19.07
C VAL A 333 -4.80 -13.91 18.79
N VAL A 334 -4.74 -12.89 17.93
CA VAL A 334 -5.90 -12.10 17.48
C VAL A 334 -6.88 -12.96 16.69
N MET A 335 -6.37 -13.84 15.82
CA MET A 335 -7.15 -14.81 15.05
C MET A 335 -7.91 -15.75 15.97
N MET A 336 -7.23 -16.41 16.92
CA MET A 336 -7.87 -17.31 17.88
C MET A 336 -8.95 -16.62 18.70
N ARG A 337 -8.73 -15.35 19.11
CA ARG A 337 -9.75 -14.53 19.80
C ARG A 337 -10.94 -14.22 18.87
N TYR A 338 -10.70 -13.84 17.62
CA TYR A 338 -11.73 -13.51 16.64
C TYR A 338 -12.62 -14.70 16.27
N VAL A 339 -12.03 -15.88 16.01
CA VAL A 339 -12.76 -17.10 15.64
C VAL A 339 -13.44 -17.82 16.81
N SER A 340 -13.28 -17.29 18.01
CA SER A 340 -13.97 -17.74 19.23
C SER A 340 -15.14 -16.83 19.62
N SER A 341 -15.46 -15.81 18.82
CA SER A 341 -16.62 -14.93 19.07
C SER A 341 -17.83 -15.34 18.24
N LYS A 342 -18.96 -15.55 18.93
CA LYS A 342 -20.26 -15.81 18.33
C LYS A 342 -20.73 -14.68 17.42
N ASP A 343 -20.56 -13.43 17.85
CA ASP A 343 -21.05 -12.28 17.09
C ASP A 343 -20.26 -12.12 15.78
N ASN A 344 -18.94 -12.39 15.82
CA ASN A 344 -18.10 -12.45 14.62
C ASN A 344 -18.57 -13.56 13.66
N LEU A 345 -18.88 -14.76 14.17
CA LEU A 345 -19.43 -15.84 13.33
C LEU A 345 -20.75 -15.42 12.67
N MET A 346 -21.66 -14.78 13.42
CA MET A 346 -22.96 -14.34 12.90
C MET A 346 -22.80 -13.33 11.76
N ILE A 347 -21.83 -12.41 11.84
CA ILE A 347 -21.50 -11.49 10.75
C ILE A 347 -21.04 -12.28 9.51
N LEU A 348 -20.12 -13.24 9.65
CA LEU A 348 -19.63 -14.02 8.51
C LEU A 348 -20.71 -14.93 7.90
N MET A 349 -21.57 -15.53 8.72
CA MET A 349 -22.70 -16.33 8.22
C MET A 349 -23.72 -15.50 7.44
N ASN A 350 -23.82 -14.21 7.71
CA ASN A 350 -24.61 -13.28 6.88
C ASN A 350 -23.85 -12.90 5.60
N LEU A 351 -22.54 -12.64 5.65
CA LEU A 351 -21.73 -12.35 4.45
C LEU A 351 -21.65 -13.53 3.48
N LEU A 352 -21.63 -14.77 3.97
CA LEU A 352 -21.77 -15.99 3.15
C LEU A 352 -23.12 -16.08 2.40
N ARG A 353 -24.12 -15.29 2.79
CA ARG A 353 -25.46 -15.25 2.19
C ARG A 353 -25.71 -13.98 1.35
N GLU A 354 -24.71 -13.10 1.21
CA GLU A 354 -24.77 -11.94 0.32
C GLU A 354 -25.03 -12.36 -1.13
N THR A 355 -25.62 -11.46 -1.94
CA THR A 355 -25.85 -11.74 -3.37
C THR A 355 -24.57 -11.68 -4.20
N SER A 356 -23.53 -10.99 -3.73
CA SER A 356 -22.26 -10.90 -4.44
C SER A 356 -21.37 -12.09 -4.16
N LYS A 357 -21.16 -12.94 -5.19
CA LYS A 357 -20.20 -14.05 -5.18
C LYS A 357 -18.81 -13.63 -4.68
N ASN A 358 -18.34 -12.44 -5.04
CA ASN A 358 -17.05 -11.92 -4.55
C ASN A 358 -16.99 -11.80 -3.02
N ILE A 359 -18.07 -11.31 -2.38
CA ILE A 359 -18.12 -11.18 -0.92
C ILE A 359 -18.23 -12.56 -0.28
N GLN A 360 -19.05 -13.45 -0.83
CA GLN A 360 -19.16 -14.82 -0.34
C GLN A 360 -17.81 -15.55 -0.33
N MET A 361 -17.01 -15.42 -1.41
CA MET A 361 -15.71 -16.11 -1.55
C MET A 361 -14.70 -15.63 -0.50
N GLU A 362 -14.57 -14.32 -0.32
CA GLU A 362 -13.70 -13.74 0.73
C GLU A 362 -14.24 -14.10 2.14
N ALA A 363 -15.57 -14.12 2.33
CA ALA A 363 -16.19 -14.55 3.59
C ALA A 363 -15.93 -16.03 3.91
N PHE A 364 -15.87 -16.90 2.91
CA PHE A 364 -15.50 -18.31 3.08
C PHE A 364 -14.06 -18.47 3.58
N HIS A 365 -13.10 -17.71 3.04
CA HIS A 365 -11.71 -17.75 3.50
C HIS A 365 -11.53 -17.37 4.97
N VAL A 366 -12.45 -16.58 5.56
CA VAL A 366 -12.47 -16.30 7.00
C VAL A 366 -13.33 -17.32 7.76
N PHE A 367 -14.49 -17.72 7.23
CA PHE A 367 -15.37 -18.71 7.85
C PHE A 367 -14.67 -20.07 8.06
N LYS A 368 -13.82 -20.50 7.13
CA LYS A 368 -13.05 -21.74 7.30
C LYS A 368 -12.17 -21.75 8.56
N LEU A 369 -11.78 -20.58 9.09
CA LEU A 369 -11.01 -20.48 10.34
C LEU A 369 -11.86 -20.78 11.59
N PHE A 370 -13.15 -20.44 11.57
CA PHE A 370 -14.10 -20.84 12.63
C PHE A 370 -14.33 -22.34 12.62
N VAL A 371 -14.38 -22.95 11.44
CA VAL A 371 -14.55 -24.39 11.28
C VAL A 371 -13.25 -25.14 11.64
N ALA A 372 -12.08 -24.67 11.20
CA ALA A 372 -10.78 -25.28 11.51
C ALA A 372 -10.32 -25.08 12.98
N ASN A 373 -10.91 -24.15 13.73
CA ASN A 373 -10.61 -23.96 15.16
C ASN A 373 -10.85 -25.27 15.93
N ARG A 374 -9.81 -25.86 16.54
CA ARG A 374 -9.94 -27.11 17.31
C ARG A 374 -10.63 -26.90 18.66
N ASN A 375 -10.56 -25.69 19.21
CA ASN A 375 -11.08 -25.30 20.52
C ASN A 375 -12.32 -24.40 20.35
N LYS A 376 -13.31 -24.84 19.55
CA LYS A 376 -14.54 -24.09 19.31
C LYS A 376 -15.30 -23.90 20.63
N PRO A 377 -15.72 -22.67 20.99
CA PRO A 377 -16.66 -22.47 22.08
C PRO A 377 -17.99 -23.22 21.84
N PRO A 378 -18.69 -23.71 22.87
CA PRO A 378 -19.93 -24.46 22.71
C PRO A 378 -20.98 -23.73 21.87
N GLU A 379 -21.13 -22.42 22.04
CA GLU A 379 -22.09 -21.61 21.27
C GLU A 379 -21.80 -21.61 19.76
N ILE A 380 -20.52 -21.64 19.36
CA ILE A 380 -20.09 -21.77 17.95
C ILE A 380 -20.49 -23.14 17.42
N VAL A 381 -20.24 -24.21 18.18
CA VAL A 381 -20.63 -25.58 17.81
C VAL A 381 -22.16 -25.67 17.66
N THR A 382 -22.93 -25.16 18.61
CA THR A 382 -24.40 -25.14 18.54
C THR A 382 -24.91 -24.41 17.29
N ILE A 383 -24.34 -23.26 16.93
CA ILE A 383 -24.74 -22.52 15.71
C ILE A 383 -24.41 -23.32 14.44
N LEU A 384 -23.23 -23.94 14.35
CA LEU A 384 -22.82 -24.75 13.21
C LEU A 384 -23.69 -26.01 13.07
N VAL A 385 -23.98 -26.72 14.17
CA VAL A 385 -24.87 -27.90 14.17
C VAL A 385 -26.30 -27.52 13.78
N THR A 386 -26.85 -26.46 14.38
CA THR A 386 -28.23 -25.99 14.12
C THR A 386 -28.42 -25.59 12.65
N ASN A 387 -27.37 -25.11 11.98
CA ASN A 387 -27.41 -24.71 10.58
C ASN A 387 -26.75 -25.71 9.62
N LYS A 388 -26.31 -26.89 10.10
CA LYS A 388 -25.51 -27.88 9.38
C LYS A 388 -26.03 -28.17 7.97
N SER A 389 -27.29 -28.54 7.83
CA SER A 389 -27.92 -28.84 6.53
C SER A 389 -27.94 -27.65 5.56
N LYS A 390 -28.14 -26.44 6.08
CA LYS A 390 -28.15 -25.20 5.27
C LYS A 390 -26.74 -24.83 4.81
N ILE A 391 -25.74 -24.98 5.68
CA ILE A 391 -24.34 -24.68 5.36
C ILE A 391 -23.81 -25.67 4.32
N LEU A 392 -24.04 -26.98 4.51
CA LEU A 392 -23.62 -28.00 3.54
C LEU A 392 -24.25 -27.77 2.15
N ARG A 393 -25.55 -27.44 2.10
CA ARG A 393 -26.24 -27.09 0.85
C ARG A 393 -25.70 -25.81 0.20
N LEU A 394 -25.29 -24.82 1.00
CA LEU A 394 -24.66 -23.60 0.49
C LEU A 394 -23.30 -23.93 -0.15
N LEU A 395 -22.48 -24.74 0.53
CA LEU A 395 -21.12 -25.11 0.10
C LEU A 395 -21.11 -25.99 -1.16
N ASP A 396 -22.09 -26.88 -1.34
CA ASP A 396 -22.23 -27.69 -2.57
C ASP A 396 -22.46 -26.82 -3.83
N GLY A 397 -23.28 -25.77 -3.71
CA GLY A 397 -23.46 -24.77 -4.75
C GLY A 397 -22.29 -23.79 -4.90
N PHE A 398 -21.27 -23.89 -4.06
CA PHE A 398 -20.20 -22.90 -3.94
C PHE A 398 -19.00 -23.29 -4.79
N LYS A 399 -18.80 -22.56 -5.90
CA LYS A 399 -17.74 -22.83 -6.89
C LYS A 399 -17.06 -21.52 -7.32
N PRO A 400 -15.73 -21.46 -7.43
CA PRO A 400 -15.02 -20.28 -7.93
C PRO A 400 -15.36 -20.00 -9.42
N ASP A 401 -15.02 -18.81 -9.93
CA ASP A 401 -15.20 -18.46 -11.36
C ASP A 401 -14.12 -19.06 -12.28
N LYS A 402 -13.03 -19.57 -11.68
CA LYS A 402 -11.90 -20.24 -12.33
C LYS A 402 -11.53 -21.45 -11.48
N GLU A 403 -10.91 -22.46 -12.09
CA GLU A 403 -10.37 -23.59 -11.33
C GLU A 403 -9.36 -23.11 -10.28
N ASP A 404 -9.64 -23.43 -9.02
CA ASP A 404 -8.78 -23.15 -7.86
C ASP A 404 -8.73 -24.42 -6.99
N PRO A 405 -7.72 -25.28 -7.20
CA PRO A 405 -7.60 -26.53 -6.45
C PRO A 405 -7.42 -26.33 -4.94
N GLN A 406 -6.84 -25.21 -4.51
CA GLN A 406 -6.68 -24.91 -3.08
C GLN A 406 -8.02 -24.56 -2.44
N PHE A 407 -8.85 -23.78 -3.15
CA PHE A 407 -10.20 -23.47 -2.69
C PHE A 407 -11.08 -24.72 -2.60
N GLU A 408 -11.03 -25.61 -3.60
CA GLU A 408 -11.80 -26.85 -3.56
C GLU A 408 -11.35 -27.76 -2.40
N ALA A 409 -10.04 -27.90 -2.15
CA ALA A 409 -9.51 -28.63 -1.00
C ALA A 409 -9.92 -28.01 0.35
N ASP A 410 -9.86 -26.68 0.49
CA ASP A 410 -10.36 -25.95 1.65
C ASP A 410 -11.86 -26.25 1.89
N LYS A 411 -12.65 -26.29 0.81
CA LYS A 411 -14.10 -26.50 0.84
C LYS A 411 -14.46 -27.93 1.24
N GLU A 412 -13.76 -28.92 0.68
CA GLU A 412 -13.90 -30.34 1.08
C GLU A 412 -13.57 -30.54 2.57
N GLN A 413 -12.49 -29.91 3.06
CA GLN A 413 -12.15 -29.94 4.48
C GLN A 413 -13.27 -29.33 5.35
N VAL A 414 -13.77 -28.14 5.00
CA VAL A 414 -14.87 -27.49 5.73
C VAL A 414 -16.16 -28.33 5.72
N ILE A 415 -16.50 -28.94 4.58
CA ILE A 415 -17.65 -29.86 4.45
C ILE A 415 -17.46 -31.08 5.36
N SER A 416 -16.27 -31.68 5.38
CA SER A 416 -15.94 -32.84 6.22
C SER A 416 -16.04 -32.50 7.71
N GLU A 417 -15.42 -31.40 8.14
CA GLU A 417 -15.42 -30.97 9.54
C GLU A 417 -16.84 -30.62 10.04
N ILE A 418 -17.65 -29.92 9.23
CA ILE A 418 -19.06 -29.64 9.56
C ILE A 418 -19.89 -30.93 9.60
N SER A 419 -19.62 -31.87 8.70
CA SER A 419 -20.31 -33.18 8.65
C SER A 419 -20.00 -34.02 9.89
N ALA A 420 -18.79 -33.93 10.44
CA ALA A 420 -18.36 -34.61 11.65
C ALA A 420 -18.87 -33.97 12.97
N LEU A 421 -19.42 -32.75 12.95
CA LEU A 421 -20.04 -32.15 14.13
C LEU A 421 -21.31 -32.91 14.51
N ASN A 422 -21.33 -33.47 15.72
CA ASN A 422 -22.49 -34.12 16.34
C ASN A 422 -23.23 -33.14 17.26
N SER A 423 -24.52 -33.43 17.49
CA SER A 423 -25.42 -32.67 18.36
C SER A 423 -25.12 -32.84 19.84
#